data_AF-A0A6L5WKR2-F1
#
_entry.id   AF-A0A6L5WKR2-F1
#
_cell.length_a   1.000
_cell.length_b   1.000
_cell.length_c   1.000
_cell.angle_alpha   90.00
_cell.angle_beta   90.00
_cell.angle_gamma   90.00
#
_symmetry.space_group_name_H-M   'P 1'
#
loop_
_entity.id
_entity.type
_entity.pdbx_description
1 polymer ?
#
loop_
_entity_poly.entity_id
_entity_poly.type
_entity_poly.pdbx_seq_one_letter_code
_entity_poly.pdbx_strand_id
1 'polypeptide(L)'
;MYFDARLEFLFRSIIAIFIGYFLSYNFASSLPYLLNLSYLNQPLFANLFLMIFFVFWSLISYVLNLKLLVLFCVILSFLVIIL
;
A
#
# COMPACT_ATOMS: atom_id res chain seq x y z
N MET A 1 -20.03 14.02 -15.51
CA MET A 1 -18.81 13.88 -16.32
C MET A 1 -18.25 12.49 -16.06
N TYR A 2 -18.24 11.61 -17.06
CA TYR A 2 -17.50 10.35 -16.95
C TYR A 2 -16.02 10.73 -16.84
N PHE A 3 -15.44 10.55 -15.66
CA PHE A 3 -14.00 10.63 -15.52
C PHE A 3 -13.41 9.54 -16.41
N ASP A 4 -12.47 9.92 -17.29
CA ASP A 4 -11.85 9.01 -18.23
C ASP A 4 -11.25 7.84 -17.43
N ALA A 5 -11.61 6.59 -17.74
CA ALA A 5 -11.27 5.42 -16.92
C ALA A 5 -9.74 5.28 -16.70
N ARG A 6 -8.96 5.81 -17.64
CA ARG A 6 -7.49 5.92 -17.55
C ARG A 6 -7.04 6.88 -16.46
N LEU A 7 -7.67 8.05 -16.35
CA LEU A 7 -7.38 9.06 -15.35
C LEU A 7 -7.71 8.55 -13.94
N GLU A 8 -8.84 7.85 -13.82
CA GLU A 8 -9.26 7.23 -12.56
C GLU A 8 -8.25 6.18 -12.08
N PHE A 9 -7.82 5.26 -12.97
CA PHE A 9 -6.80 4.26 -12.64
C PHE A 9 -5.46 4.89 -12.25
N LEU A 10 -5.07 5.98 -12.91
CA LEU A 10 -3.83 6.70 -12.64
C LEU A 10 -3.87 7.34 -11.24
N PHE A 11 -4.97 8.00 -10.87
CA PHE A 11 -5.17 8.52 -9.52
C PHE A 11 -5.16 7.42 -8.46
N ARG A 12 -5.84 6.29 -8.71
CA ARG A 12 -5.81 5.13 -7.80
C ARG A 12 -4.39 4.62 -7.57
N SER A 13 -3.59 4.57 -8.64
CA SER A 13 -2.21 4.10 -8.59
C SER A 13 -1.29 5.05 -7.81
N ILE A 14 -1.44 6.36 -7.98
CA ILE A 14 -0.68 7.37 -7.23
C ILE A 14 -0.97 7.26 -5.71
N ILE A 15 -2.24 7.13 -5.34
CA ILE A 15 -2.64 6.98 -3.93
C ILE A 15 -2.03 5.70 -3.35
N ALA A 16 -2.04 4.61 -4.10
CA ALA A 16 -1.44 3.35 -3.69
C ALA A 16 0.07 3.46 -3.48
N ILE A 17 0.77 4.19 -4.34
CA ILE A 17 2.21 4.41 -4.20
C ILE A 17 2.50 5.14 -2.89
N PHE A 18 1.74 6.20 -2.59
CA PHE A 18 1.88 6.93 -1.34
C PHE A 18 1.62 6.03 -0.13
N ILE A 19 0.45 5.38 -0.06
CA ILE A 19 0.07 4.54 1.07
C ILE A 19 1.04 3.36 1.25
N GLY A 20 1.40 2.69 0.15
CA GLY A 20 2.31 1.55 0.17
C GLY A 20 3.71 1.92 0.65
N TYR A 21 4.22 3.08 0.22
CA TYR A 21 5.51 3.58 0.67
C TYR A 21 5.52 3.85 2.18
N PHE A 22 4.51 4.55 2.70
CA PHE A 22 4.42 4.84 4.13
C PHE A 22 4.23 3.58 4.98
N LEU A 23 3.39 2.64 4.55
CA LEU A 23 3.23 1.34 5.23
C LEU A 23 4.54 0.56 5.25
N SER A 24 5.25 0.52 4.12
CA SER A 24 6.53 -0.19 4.06
C SER A 24 7.57 0.44 4.98
N TYR A 25 7.62 1.77 5.02
CA TYR A 25 8.56 2.49 5.86
C TYR A 25 8.26 2.35 7.36
N ASN A 26 7.00 2.45 7.80
CA ASN A 26 6.68 2.36 9.24
C ASN A 26 6.54 0.90 9.73
N PHE A 27 5.84 0.06 8.98
CA PHE A 27 5.52 -1.30 9.39
C PHE A 27 6.53 -2.33 8.89
N ALA A 28 6.89 -2.31 7.61
CA ALA A 28 7.75 -3.35 7.05
C ALA A 28 9.22 -3.20 7.48
N SER A 29 9.68 -1.99 7.80
CA SER A 29 11.03 -1.77 8.33
C SER A 29 11.19 -2.21 9.79
N SER A 30 10.11 -2.19 10.58
CA SER A 30 10.08 -2.64 11.98
C SER A 30 9.82 -4.14 12.12
N LEU A 31 9.32 -4.79 11.06
CA LEU A 31 9.02 -6.22 10.99
C LEU A 31 10.23 -7.15 11.27
N PRO A 32 11.44 -6.90 10.74
CA PRO A 32 12.62 -7.69 11.08
C PRO A 32 12.96 -7.64 12.57
N TYR A 33 12.74 -6.50 13.22
CA TYR A 33 12.92 -6.39 14.67
C TYR A 33 11.89 -7.24 15.43
N LEU A 34 10.62 -7.18 15.04
CA LEU A 34 9.56 -8.02 15.62
C LEU A 34 9.80 -9.52 15.42
N LEU A 35 10.39 -9.91 14.28
CA LEU A 35 10.72 -11.29 13.96
C LEU A 35 12.10 -11.73 14.49
N ASN A 36 12.80 -10.87 15.24
CA ASN A 36 14.15 -11.13 15.76
C ASN A 36 15.17 -11.51 14.66
N LEU A 37 15.07 -10.85 13.51
CA LEU A 37 15.95 -11.01 12.35
C LEU A 37 16.99 -9.89 12.31
N SER A 38 18.10 -10.13 11.60
CA SER A 38 19.17 -9.13 11.41
C SER A 38 18.65 -7.84 10.77
N TYR A 39 19.07 -6.70 11.32
CA TYR A 39 18.75 -5.35 10.84
C TYR A 39 19.19 -5.10 9.39
N LEU A 40 20.19 -5.82 8.89
CA LEU A 40 20.63 -5.74 7.49
C LEU A 40 19.53 -6.13 6.50
N ASN A 41 18.51 -6.87 6.95
CA ASN A 41 17.41 -7.33 6.10
C ASN A 41 16.24 -6.33 6.02
N GLN A 42 16.27 -5.21 6.76
CA GLN A 42 15.21 -4.19 6.72
C GLN A 42 14.82 -3.70 5.33
N PRO A 43 15.75 -3.26 4.46
CA PRO A 43 15.37 -2.82 3.12
C PRO A 43 14.80 -3.96 2.27
N LEU A 44 15.25 -5.20 2.51
CA LEU A 44 14.80 -6.37 1.77
C LEU A 44 13.36 -6.73 2.14
N PHE A 45 13.01 -6.68 3.42
CA PHE A 45 11.63 -6.86 3.91
C PHE A 45 10.71 -5.73 3.46
N ALA A 46 11.17 -4.48 3.51
CA ALA A 46 10.41 -3.32 3.01
C ALA A 46 10.09 -3.46 1.51
N ASN A 47 11.04 -3.90 0.71
CA ASN A 47 10.85 -4.13 -0.73
C ASN A 47 9.94 -5.33 -1.02
N LEU A 48 10.08 -6.43 -0.29
CA LEU A 48 9.18 -7.59 -0.40
C LEU A 48 7.74 -7.21 -0.05
N PHE A 49 7.55 -6.45 1.03
CA PHE A 49 6.24 -5.95 1.43
C PHE A 49 5.62 -5.05 0.35
N LEU A 50 6.39 -4.10 -0.20
CA LEU A 50 5.94 -3.24 -1.29
C LEU A 50 5.50 -4.04 -2.51
N MET A 51 6.28 -5.05 -2.90
CA MET A 51 5.94 -5.91 -4.02
C MET A 51 4.60 -6.62 -3.80
N ILE A 52 4.41 -7.24 -2.62
CA ILE A 52 3.16 -7.92 -2.26
C ILE A 52 2.00 -6.92 -2.23
N PHE A 53 2.22 -5.74 -1.66
CA PHE A 53 1.22 -4.68 -1.57
C PHE A 53 0.75 -4.22 -2.95
N PHE A 54 1.66 -3.96 -3.90
CA PHE A 54 1.27 -3.52 -5.25
C PHE A 54 0.57 -4.61 -6.06
N VAL A 55 0.99 -5.88 -5.91
CA VAL A 55 0.28 -7.01 -6.54
C VAL A 55 -1.14 -7.10 -5.98
N PHE A 56 -1.30 -7.07 -4.67
CA PHE A 56 -2.61 -7.09 -4.02
C PHE A 56 -3.48 -5.88 -4.40
N TRP A 57 -2.88 -4.70 -4.45
CA TRP A 57 -3.53 -3.45 -4.86
C TRP A 57 -4.06 -3.53 -6.29
N SER A 58 -3.24 -4.02 -7.22
CA SER A 58 -3.64 -4.17 -8.62
C SER A 58 -4.87 -5.08 -8.75
N LEU A 59 -4.86 -6.25 -8.08
CA LEU A 59 -5.99 -7.18 -8.06
C LEU A 59 -7.25 -6.54 -7.47
N ILE A 60 -7.11 -5.87 -6.32
CA ILE A 60 -8.23 -5.18 -5.66
C ILE A 60 -8.81 -4.07 -6.54
N SER A 61 -7.96 -3.30 -7.21
CA SER A 61 -8.41 -2.18 -8.03
C SER A 61 -9.23 -2.62 -9.24
N TYR A 62 -9.06 -3.87 -9.71
CA TYR A 62 -9.89 -4.46 -10.76
C TYR A 62 -11.22 -4.99 -10.24
N VAL A 63 -11.28 -5.49 -9.00
CA VAL A 63 -12.46 -6.15 -8.44
C VAL A 63 -13.40 -5.17 -7.73
N LEU A 64 -12.85 -4.19 -7.01
CA LEU A 64 -13.63 -3.29 -6.17
C LEU A 64 -14.17 -2.08 -6.93
N ASN A 65 -15.44 -1.75 -6.61
CA ASN A 65 -16.05 -0.49 -6.96
C ASN A 65 -15.32 0.69 -6.32
N LEU A 66 -15.29 1.82 -7.02
CA LEU A 66 -14.58 3.05 -6.66
C LEU A 66 -14.84 3.50 -5.21
N LYS A 67 -16.10 3.44 -4.74
CA LYS A 67 -16.49 3.80 -3.37
C LYS A 67 -15.82 2.92 -2.31
N LEU A 68 -15.77 1.61 -2.54
CA LEU A 68 -15.16 0.66 -1.61
C LEU A 68 -13.64 0.79 -1.59
N LEU A 69 -13.04 1.09 -2.74
CA LEU A 69 -11.61 1.31 -2.85
C LEU A 69 -11.17 2.59 -2.12
N VAL A 70 -11.96 3.67 -2.19
CA VAL A 70 -11.71 4.88 -1.39
C VAL A 70 -11.83 4.59 0.11
N LEU A 71 -12.86 3.85 0.54
CA LEU A 71 -12.98 3.43 1.94
C LEU A 71 -11.76 2.64 2.39
N PHE A 72 -11.28 1.71 1.56
CA PHE A 72 -10.08 0.92 1.83
C PHE A 72 -8.81 1.78 1.93
N CYS A 73 -8.62 2.77 1.04
CA CYS A 73 -7.54 3.76 1.15
C CYS A 73 -7.60 4.54 2.46
N VAL A 74 -8.78 5.00 2.88
CA VAL A 74 -8.96 5.76 4.11
C VAL A 74 -8.58 4.90 5.32
N ILE A 75 -9.04 3.63 5.36
CA ILE A 75 -8.68 2.69 6.42
C ILE A 75 -7.16 2.48 6.48
N LEU A 76 -6.52 2.25 5.34
CA LEU A 76 -5.06 2.09 5.28
C LEU A 76 -4.32 3.36 5.71
N SER A 77 -4.84 4.54 5.37
CA SER A 77 -4.25 5.82 5.76
C SER A 77 -4.35 6.04 7.27
N PHE A 78 -5.48 5.68 7.89
CA PHE A 78 -5.61 5.67 9.35
C PHE A 78 -4.66 4.69 10.01
N LEU A 79 -4.49 3.50 9.42
CA LEU A 79 -3.54 2.50 9.90
C LEU A 79 -2.10 3.04 9.87
N VAL A 80 -1.71 3.75 8.82
CA VAL A 80 -0.41 4.44 8.71
C VAL A 80 -0.21 5.50 9.79
N ILE A 81 -1.25 6.24 10.18
CA ILE A 81 -1.15 7.29 11.21
C ILE A 81 -0.95 6.69 12.61
N ILE A 82 -1.54 5.52 12.87
CA ILE A 82 -1.48 4.84 14.17
C ILE A 82 -0.15 4.09 14.38
N LEU A 83 0.43 3.58 13.28
CA LEU A 83 1.69 2.83 13.25
C LEU A 83 2.92 3.74 13.19
#